data_AF-A0A1Y5FQH0-F1
#
_entry.id   AF-A0A1Y5FQH0-F1
#
_cell.length_a   1.000
_cell.length_b   1.000
_cell.length_c   1.000
_cell.angle_alpha   90.00
_cell.angle_beta   90.00
_cell.angle_gamma   90.00
#
_symmetry.space_group_name_H-M   'P 1'
#
loop_
_entity.id
_entity.type
_entity.pdbx_description
1 polymer ?
#
loop_
_entity_poly.entity_id
_entity_poly.type
_entity_poly.pdbx_seq_one_letter_code
_entity_poly.pdbx_strand_id
1 'polypeptide(L)'
;MNNFGSVNIRLVIGHTLKALGNYSAAAENLLIVTISLQEKHIADKVEDGLGLYQINSTTHLSIWDNYLAFDPDRASTVRGLASQQAFLRDPHLELLTNLAYATAIAWTIYQRNKVRLPDAEDLPGLTACWAQYFAKETSLEAPKPSRPAACAKIIAWPAPEAEGLLQA
;
A
#
# COMPACT_ATOMS: atom_id res chain seq x y z
N MET A 1 -7.17 13.27 11.58
CA MET A 1 -5.80 13.03 12.10
C MET A 1 -5.33 14.13 13.07
N ASN A 2 -4.80 13.76 14.24
CA ASN A 2 -4.17 14.71 15.18
C ASN A 2 -2.82 15.22 14.62
N ASN A 3 -2.40 16.43 15.00
CA ASN A 3 -1.25 17.13 14.42
C ASN A 3 0.07 16.31 14.49
N PHE A 4 0.29 15.60 15.60
CA PHE A 4 1.46 14.72 15.79
C PHE A 4 1.52 13.54 14.80
N GLY A 5 0.38 12.94 14.45
CA GLY A 5 0.34 11.83 13.50
C GLY A 5 0.73 12.28 12.09
N SER A 6 0.29 13.47 11.70
CA SER A 6 0.59 14.06 10.38
C SER A 6 2.10 14.30 10.17
N VAL A 7 2.80 14.81 11.18
CA VAL A 7 4.25 15.06 11.10
C VAL A 7 5.03 13.76 10.95
N ASN A 8 4.72 12.74 11.75
CA ASN A 8 5.42 11.45 11.69
C ASN A 8 5.21 10.75 10.34
N ILE A 9 3.97 10.75 9.83
CA ILE A 9 3.66 10.16 8.52
C ILE A 9 4.45 10.88 7.41
N ARG A 10 4.48 12.21 7.43
CA ARG A 10 5.26 12.99 6.46
C ARG A 10 6.75 12.66 6.51
N LEU A 11 7.34 12.49 7.70
CA LEU A 11 8.74 12.11 7.86
C LEU A 11 9.03 10.72 7.26
N VAL A 12 8.17 9.73 7.49
CA VAL A 12 8.32 8.39 6.90
C VAL A 12 8.20 8.47 5.38
N ILE A 13 7.23 9.22 4.85
CA ILE A 13 7.06 9.41 3.41
C ILE A 13 8.30 10.04 2.80
N GLY A 14 8.76 11.17 3.35
CA GLY A 14 9.93 11.87 2.85
C GLY A 14 11.20 11.04 2.93
N HIS A 15 11.41 10.29 4.01
CA HIS A 15 12.55 9.36 4.15
C HIS A 15 12.49 8.25 3.10
N THR A 16 11.32 7.63 2.92
CA THR A 16 11.12 6.55 1.94
C THR A 16 11.38 7.05 0.53
N LEU A 17 10.81 8.19 0.14
CA LEU A 17 11.04 8.78 -1.19
C LEU A 17 12.52 9.11 -1.45
N LYS A 18 13.28 9.51 -0.41
CA LYS A 18 14.74 9.69 -0.52
C LYS A 18 15.45 8.36 -0.74
N ALA A 19 15.07 7.31 -0.01
CA ALA A 19 15.63 5.96 -0.20
C ALA A 19 15.34 5.42 -1.62
N LEU A 20 14.20 5.76 -2.21
CA LEU A 20 13.84 5.44 -3.59
C LEU A 20 14.51 6.35 -4.64
N GLY A 21 15.25 7.39 -4.22
CA GLY A 21 15.87 8.36 -5.12
C GLY A 21 14.88 9.26 -5.87
N ASN A 22 13.65 9.45 -5.35
CA ASN A 22 12.56 10.15 -6.03
C ASN A 22 11.92 11.25 -5.17
N TYR A 23 12.65 11.77 -4.18
CA TYR A 23 12.14 12.82 -3.33
C TYR A 23 11.90 14.13 -4.09
N SER A 24 10.68 14.64 -3.98
CA SER A 24 10.32 16.02 -4.29
C SER A 24 9.18 16.44 -3.37
N ALA A 25 9.03 17.75 -3.13
CA ALA A 25 7.92 18.27 -2.33
C ALA A 25 6.56 17.89 -2.93
N ALA A 26 6.45 17.88 -4.26
CA ALA A 26 5.24 17.46 -4.97
C ALA A 26 4.93 15.97 -4.78
N ALA A 27 5.93 15.08 -4.83
CA ALA A 27 5.73 13.65 -4.59
C ALA A 27 5.29 13.36 -3.15
N GLU A 28 5.91 14.03 -2.18
CA GLU A 28 5.53 13.93 -0.77
C GLU A 28 4.09 14.42 -0.54
N ASN A 29 3.75 15.59 -1.07
CA ASN A 29 2.41 16.17 -0.93
C ASN A 29 1.35 15.32 -1.66
N LEU A 30 1.67 14.75 -2.83
CA LEU A 30 0.77 13.84 -3.53
C LEU A 30 0.41 12.65 -2.63
N LEU A 31 1.40 11.99 -2.01
CA LEU A 31 1.17 10.84 -1.14
C LEU A 31 0.38 11.20 0.14
N ILE A 32 0.59 12.40 0.70
CA ILE A 32 -0.21 12.91 1.82
C ILE A 32 -1.67 13.13 1.40
N VAL A 33 -1.89 13.71 0.21
CA VAL A 33 -3.22 13.89 -0.38
C VAL A 33 -3.88 12.54 -0.62
N THR A 34 -3.14 11.54 -1.13
CA THR A 34 -3.63 10.17 -1.31
C THR A 34 -4.17 9.58 -0.03
N ILE A 35 -3.41 9.64 1.08
CA ILE A 35 -3.86 9.12 2.38
C ILE A 35 -5.14 9.85 2.82
N SER A 36 -5.15 11.17 2.73
CA SER A 36 -6.28 12.01 3.18
C SER A 36 -7.56 11.76 2.38
N LEU A 37 -7.44 11.47 1.08
CA LEU A 37 -8.57 11.17 0.20
C LEU A 37 -9.04 9.73 0.35
N GLN A 38 -8.12 8.78 0.57
CA GLN A 38 -8.48 7.39 0.87
C GLN A 38 -9.23 7.28 2.20
N GLU A 39 -8.80 8.00 3.25
CA GLU A 39 -9.52 8.06 4.54
C GLU A 39 -10.98 8.51 4.35
N LYS A 40 -11.22 9.51 3.48
CA LYS A 40 -12.56 10.01 3.17
C LYS A 40 -13.37 9.04 2.31
N HIS A 41 -12.73 8.33 1.38
CA HIS A 41 -13.41 7.42 0.46
C HIS A 41 -13.92 6.13 1.14
N ILE A 42 -13.31 5.72 2.28
CA ILE A 42 -13.75 4.58 3.10
C ILE A 42 -15.15 4.81 3.71
N ALA A 43 -15.54 6.06 3.97
CA ALA A 43 -16.83 6.36 4.59
C ALA A 43 -18.03 5.95 3.72
N ASP A 44 -17.82 5.82 2.40
CA ASP A 44 -18.88 5.58 1.42
C ASP A 44 -18.91 4.16 0.85
N LYS A 45 -17.89 3.30 1.11
CA LYS A 45 -17.80 1.94 0.57
C LYS A 45 -17.04 0.96 1.48
N VAL A 46 -17.46 -0.31 1.46
CA VAL A 46 -16.67 -1.43 2.00
C VAL A 46 -15.61 -1.79 0.96
N GLU A 47 -14.40 -1.25 1.11
CA GLU A 47 -13.27 -1.54 0.22
C GLU A 47 -12.26 -2.45 0.94
N ASP A 48 -11.73 -3.46 0.23
CA ASP A 48 -10.69 -4.41 0.70
C ASP A 48 -9.26 -3.80 0.67
N GLY A 49 -9.16 -2.49 0.84
CA GLY A 49 -7.89 -1.76 0.83
C GLY A 49 -7.08 -1.97 2.11
N LEU A 50 -5.77 -2.22 1.97
CA LEU A 50 -4.88 -2.40 3.12
C LEU A 50 -4.12 -1.11 3.47
N GLY A 51 -4.05 -0.83 4.77
CA GLY A 51 -3.22 0.25 5.34
C GLY A 51 -3.66 1.67 4.98
N LEU A 52 -2.76 2.62 5.21
CA LEU A 52 -3.04 4.06 5.04
C LEU A 52 -3.37 4.47 3.60
N TYR A 53 -2.87 3.71 2.63
CA TYR A 53 -3.10 3.98 1.21
C TYR A 53 -4.28 3.19 0.62
N GLN A 54 -4.90 2.29 1.40
CA GLN A 54 -6.01 1.44 0.94
C GLN A 54 -5.68 0.67 -0.36
N ILE A 55 -4.48 0.11 -0.43
CA ILE A 55 -4.03 -0.65 -1.61
C ILE A 55 -4.56 -2.08 -1.48
N ASN A 56 -5.34 -2.53 -2.46
CA ASN A 56 -5.85 -3.89 -2.47
C ASN A 56 -4.77 -4.91 -2.92
N SER A 57 -4.99 -6.18 -2.60
CA SER A 57 -4.03 -7.26 -2.91
C SER A 57 -3.80 -7.46 -4.41
N THR A 58 -4.82 -7.24 -5.25
CA THR A 58 -4.72 -7.38 -6.71
C THR A 58 -3.75 -6.35 -7.30
N THR A 59 -3.87 -5.09 -6.89
CA THR A 59 -2.99 -3.99 -7.32
C THR A 59 -1.58 -4.22 -6.80
N HIS A 60 -1.43 -4.71 -5.58
CA HIS A 60 -0.13 -5.08 -5.04
C HIS A 60 0.59 -6.14 -5.88
N LEU A 61 -0.08 -7.26 -6.21
CA LEU A 61 0.46 -8.29 -7.10
C LEU A 61 0.76 -7.72 -8.48
N SER A 62 -0.15 -6.93 -9.04
CA SER A 62 0.01 -6.33 -10.36
C SER A 62 1.26 -5.43 -10.44
N ILE A 63 1.57 -4.69 -9.38
CA ILE A 63 2.78 -3.87 -9.30
C ILE A 63 4.04 -4.74 -9.30
N TRP A 64 4.04 -5.84 -8.53
CA TRP A 64 5.18 -6.77 -8.52
C TRP A 64 5.37 -7.46 -9.88
N ASP A 65 4.31 -8.12 -10.36
CA ASP A 65 4.38 -9.00 -11.52
C ASP A 65 4.55 -8.23 -12.83
N ASN A 66 3.90 -7.06 -12.95
CA ASN A 66 3.82 -6.34 -14.23
C ASN A 66 4.69 -5.08 -14.31
N TYR A 67 5.31 -4.65 -13.20
CA TYR A 67 6.15 -3.46 -13.21
C TYR A 67 7.51 -3.70 -12.57
N LEU A 68 7.56 -4.12 -11.30
CA LEU A 68 8.82 -4.34 -10.60
C LEU A 68 9.63 -5.50 -11.20
N ALA A 69 8.98 -6.58 -11.64
CA ALA A 69 9.64 -7.72 -12.27
C ALA A 69 10.50 -7.34 -13.50
N PHE A 70 10.24 -6.19 -14.13
CA PHE A 70 10.95 -5.70 -15.32
C PHE A 70 12.08 -4.70 -15.01
N ASP A 71 12.28 -4.33 -13.74
CA ASP A 71 13.33 -3.42 -13.28
C ASP A 71 13.94 -3.97 -11.98
N PRO A 72 14.97 -4.85 -12.07
CA PRO A 72 15.52 -5.55 -10.92
C PRO A 72 16.08 -4.64 -9.82
N ASP A 73 16.65 -3.50 -10.19
CA ASP A 73 17.22 -2.54 -9.23
C ASP A 73 16.10 -1.86 -8.42
N ARG A 74 15.00 -1.47 -9.10
CA ARG A 74 13.81 -0.95 -8.44
C ARG A 74 13.14 -2.00 -7.57
N ALA A 75 12.97 -3.22 -8.08
CA ALA A 75 12.42 -4.34 -7.32
C ALA A 75 13.23 -4.62 -6.05
N SER A 76 14.56 -4.63 -6.16
CA SER A 76 15.46 -4.83 -5.03
C SER A 76 15.33 -3.71 -4.00
N THR A 77 15.28 -2.46 -4.45
CA THR A 77 15.10 -1.29 -3.58
C THR A 77 13.77 -1.35 -2.82
N VAL A 78 12.66 -1.63 -3.51
CA VAL A 78 11.33 -1.76 -2.89
C VAL A 78 11.29 -2.98 -1.96
N ARG A 79 11.85 -4.13 -2.36
CA ARG A 79 11.92 -5.34 -1.53
C ARG A 79 12.73 -5.12 -0.26
N GLY A 80 13.79 -4.33 -0.33
CA GLY A 80 14.65 -3.99 0.80
C GLY A 80 13.96 -3.15 1.88
N LEU A 81 12.85 -2.48 1.55
CA LEU A 81 12.02 -1.75 2.50
C LEU A 81 11.01 -2.66 3.24
N ALA A 82 10.68 -3.83 2.67
CA ALA A 82 9.82 -4.81 3.31
C ALA A 82 10.58 -5.63 4.37
N SER A 83 9.87 -6.25 5.32
CA SER A 83 10.54 -7.16 6.24
C SER A 83 11.13 -8.37 5.50
N GLN A 84 12.16 -8.98 6.08
CA GLN A 84 12.78 -10.15 5.47
C GLN A 84 11.88 -11.38 5.56
N GLN A 85 11.34 -11.66 6.76
CA GLN A 85 10.59 -12.89 7.02
C GLN A 85 9.08 -12.76 6.80
N ALA A 86 8.44 -11.67 7.25
CA ALA A 86 6.99 -11.55 7.18
C ALA A 86 6.52 -11.42 5.73
N PHE A 87 7.26 -10.64 4.91
CA PHE A 87 6.97 -10.49 3.48
C PHE A 87 6.92 -11.84 2.73
N LEU A 88 7.78 -12.80 3.07
CA LEU A 88 7.80 -14.12 2.40
C LEU A 88 6.62 -15.01 2.80
N ARG A 89 5.98 -14.73 3.93
CA ARG A 89 4.81 -15.48 4.43
C ARG A 89 3.51 -14.86 3.95
N ASP A 90 3.39 -13.55 4.11
CA ASP A 90 2.25 -12.75 3.66
C ASP A 90 2.75 -11.38 3.20
N PRO A 91 3.02 -11.20 1.90
CA PRO A 91 3.52 -9.94 1.36
C PRO A 91 2.49 -8.81 1.44
N HIS A 92 1.19 -9.13 1.50
CA HIS A 92 0.12 -8.12 1.55
C HIS A 92 0.04 -7.45 2.91
N LEU A 93 0.34 -8.17 3.98
CA LEU A 93 0.30 -7.65 5.34
C LEU A 93 1.27 -6.47 5.57
N GLU A 94 2.30 -6.35 4.74
CA GLU A 94 3.27 -5.25 4.77
C GLU A 94 2.64 -3.92 4.36
N LEU A 95 1.59 -3.93 3.52
CA LEU A 95 0.84 -2.71 3.18
C LEU A 95 0.14 -2.12 4.40
N LEU A 96 -0.24 -2.96 5.37
CA LEU A 96 -0.88 -2.55 6.62
C LEU A 96 0.15 -2.23 7.72
N THR A 97 1.20 -3.03 7.84
CA THR A 97 2.08 -3.04 9.01
C THR A 97 3.38 -2.26 8.81
N ASN A 98 3.76 -1.96 7.57
CA ASN A 98 5.01 -1.30 7.23
C ASN A 98 4.75 -0.07 6.36
N LEU A 99 4.68 1.10 7.00
CA LEU A 99 4.38 2.35 6.31
C LEU A 99 5.41 2.70 5.23
N ALA A 100 6.71 2.45 5.46
CA ALA A 100 7.72 2.74 4.44
C ALA A 100 7.50 1.87 3.19
N TYR A 101 7.21 0.58 3.38
CA TYR A 101 6.88 -0.32 2.28
C TYR A 101 5.58 0.08 1.57
N ALA A 102 4.52 0.38 2.33
CA ALA A 102 3.24 0.83 1.78
C ALA A 102 3.41 2.12 0.95
N THR A 103 4.22 3.07 1.44
CA THR A 103 4.59 4.28 0.71
C THR A 103 5.35 3.96 -0.58
N ALA A 104 6.28 3.01 -0.56
CA ALA A 104 7.02 2.62 -1.75
C ALA A 104 6.11 2.02 -2.83
N ILE A 105 5.17 1.15 -2.46
CA ILE A 105 4.17 0.61 -3.40
C ILE A 105 3.24 1.71 -3.90
N ALA A 106 2.76 2.59 -3.02
CA ALA A 106 1.92 3.72 -3.40
C ALA A 106 2.62 4.65 -4.41
N TRP A 107 3.91 4.94 -4.20
CA TRP A 107 4.71 5.71 -5.14
C TRP A 107 4.90 4.97 -6.47
N THR A 108 5.13 3.64 -6.41
CA THR A 108 5.31 2.80 -7.59
C THR A 108 4.07 2.80 -8.50
N ILE A 109 2.86 2.87 -7.94
CA ILE A 109 1.61 3.05 -8.71
C ILE A 109 1.67 4.31 -9.57
N TYR A 110 2.08 5.44 -8.99
CA TYR A 110 2.24 6.69 -9.73
C TYR A 110 3.36 6.61 -10.78
N GLN A 111 4.48 5.96 -10.46
CA GLN A 111 5.60 5.77 -11.39
C GLN A 111 5.22 4.90 -12.60
N ARG A 112 4.51 3.80 -12.38
CA ARG A 112 4.01 2.92 -13.43
C ARG A 112 3.14 3.68 -14.44
N ASN A 113 2.31 4.59 -13.93
CA ASN A 113 1.45 5.45 -14.73
C ASN A 113 2.16 6.68 -15.31
N LYS A 114 3.48 6.82 -15.10
CA LYS A 114 4.30 7.94 -15.59
C LYS A 114 3.70 9.29 -15.20
N VAL A 115 3.27 9.42 -13.95
CA VAL A 115 2.65 10.66 -13.44
C VAL A 115 3.53 11.86 -13.76
N ARG A 116 2.89 12.95 -14.21
CA ARG A 116 3.54 14.27 -14.26
C ARG A 116 3.12 15.00 -13.01
N LEU A 117 4.07 15.23 -12.12
CA LEU A 117 3.79 15.93 -10.87
C LEU A 117 3.46 17.39 -11.16
N PRO A 118 2.35 17.91 -10.62
CA PRO A 118 2.09 19.34 -10.60
C PRO A 118 3.03 20.04 -9.61
N ASP A 119 2.86 21.35 -9.44
CA ASP A 119 3.52 22.08 -8.36
C ASP A 119 3.13 21.50 -6.99
N ALA A 120 4.04 21.57 -6.01
CA ALA A 120 3.80 21.04 -4.67
C ALA A 120 2.66 21.74 -3.94
N GLU A 121 2.37 23.00 -4.29
CA GLU A 121 1.31 23.82 -3.70
C GLU A 121 -0.01 23.72 -4.48
N ASP A 122 0.00 23.09 -5.67
CA ASP A 122 -1.18 22.88 -6.51
C ASP A 122 -2.03 21.70 -6.02
N LEU A 123 -2.76 21.93 -4.92
CA LEU A 123 -3.66 20.95 -4.33
C LEU A 123 -4.72 20.42 -5.32
N PRO A 124 -5.36 21.24 -6.18
CA PRO A 124 -6.24 20.75 -7.23
C PRO A 124 -5.54 19.79 -8.20
N GLY A 125 -4.33 20.12 -8.66
CA GLY A 125 -3.54 19.25 -9.54
C GLY A 125 -3.15 17.93 -8.88
N LEU A 126 -2.75 17.96 -7.61
CA LEU A 126 -2.41 16.75 -6.84
C LEU A 126 -3.64 15.86 -6.65
N THR A 127 -4.80 16.44 -6.37
CA THR A 127 -6.08 15.74 -6.25
C THR A 127 -6.48 15.10 -7.59
N ALA A 128 -6.30 15.81 -8.71
CA ALA A 128 -6.53 15.26 -10.04
C ALA A 128 -5.61 14.07 -10.36
N CYS A 129 -4.33 14.15 -9.97
CA CYS A 129 -3.40 13.03 -10.10
C CYS A 129 -3.85 11.80 -9.32
N TRP A 130 -4.32 11.99 -8.07
CA TRP A 130 -4.89 10.90 -7.28
C TRP A 130 -6.10 10.25 -7.96
N ALA A 131 -7.07 11.06 -8.41
CA ALA A 131 -8.28 10.54 -9.03
C ALA A 131 -7.98 9.80 -10.34
N GLN A 132 -6.99 10.27 -11.10
CA GLN A 132 -6.62 9.67 -12.38
C GLN A 132 -5.89 8.34 -12.24
N TYR A 133 -4.93 8.25 -11.31
CA TYR A 133 -3.95 7.15 -11.29
C TYR A 133 -4.08 6.22 -10.09
N PHE A 134 -4.69 6.66 -9.00
CA PHE A 134 -4.75 5.88 -7.76
C PHE A 134 -6.15 5.35 -7.48
N ALA A 135 -7.16 6.23 -7.47
CA ALA A 135 -8.54 5.84 -7.17
C ALA A 135 -9.07 4.76 -8.14
N LYS A 136 -8.72 4.86 -9.42
CA LYS A 136 -9.11 3.88 -10.44
C LYS A 136 -8.47 2.50 -10.21
N GLU A 137 -7.23 2.47 -9.76
CA GLU A 137 -6.52 1.21 -9.54
C GLU A 137 -6.98 0.48 -8.28
N THR A 138 -7.42 1.22 -7.27
CA THR A 138 -7.95 0.61 -6.04
C THR A 138 -9.39 0.11 -6.21
N SER A 139 -10.16 0.67 -7.14
CA SER A 139 -11.55 0.27 -7.41
C SER A 139 -11.75 -0.81 -8.50
N LEU A 140 -10.69 -1.37 -9.10
CA LEU A 140 -10.85 -2.45 -10.07
C LEU A 140 -11.34 -3.74 -9.37
N GLU A 141 -12.53 -4.19 -9.79
CA GLU A 141 -13.31 -5.34 -9.30
C GLU A 141 -12.52 -6.65 -9.12
N ALA A 142 -13.06 -7.49 -8.22
CA ALA A 142 -12.57 -8.79 -7.79
C ALA A 142 -12.11 -9.71 -8.95
N PRO A 143 -11.02 -10.48 -8.76
CA PRO A 143 -10.53 -11.42 -9.76
C PRO A 143 -11.54 -12.56 -9.99
N LYS A 144 -11.84 -12.87 -11.26
CA LYS A 144 -12.33 -14.20 -11.64
C LYS A 144 -11.30 -15.25 -11.19
N PRO A 145 -11.71 -16.41 -10.66
CA PRO A 145 -10.77 -17.38 -10.10
C PRO A 145 -9.83 -17.86 -11.19
N SER A 146 -8.58 -17.38 -11.13
CA SER A 146 -7.47 -17.97 -11.85
C SER A 146 -6.86 -19.06 -10.96
N ARG A 147 -6.53 -20.16 -11.63
CA ARG A 147 -6.17 -21.49 -11.14
C ARG A 147 -5.24 -21.45 -9.91
N PRO A 148 -5.42 -22.34 -8.91
CA PRO A 148 -4.61 -22.28 -7.70
C PRO A 148 -3.13 -22.56 -8.03
N ALA A 149 -2.26 -21.64 -7.64
CA ALA A 149 -0.84 -21.92 -7.47
C ALA A 149 -0.71 -22.95 -6.34
N ALA A 150 -0.25 -24.14 -6.68
CA ALA A 150 0.08 -25.16 -5.70
C ALA A 150 1.31 -24.71 -4.90
N CYS A 151 1.11 -24.22 -3.67
CA CYS A 151 1.94 -24.49 -2.49
C CYS A 151 1.56 -23.55 -1.34
N ALA A 152 0.67 -23.99 -0.45
CA ALA A 152 0.72 -23.68 0.97
C ALA A 152 -0.18 -24.69 1.70
N LYS A 153 0.43 -25.66 2.40
CA LYS A 153 -0.32 -26.42 3.40
C LYS A 153 -0.62 -25.45 4.54
N ILE A 154 -1.88 -25.02 4.63
CA ILE A 154 -2.41 -24.25 5.76
C ILE A 154 -2.27 -25.14 7.00
N ILE A 155 -1.42 -24.72 7.95
CA ILE A 155 -1.51 -25.22 9.32
C ILE A 155 -2.68 -24.48 9.94
N ALA A 156 -3.78 -25.19 10.19
CA ALA A 156 -4.90 -24.67 10.97
C ALA A 156 -4.43 -24.45 12.41
N TRP A 157 -4.52 -23.22 12.90
CA TRP A 157 -4.38 -22.92 14.32
C TRP A 157 -5.68 -23.33 15.03
N PRO A 158 -5.65 -24.17 16.08
CA PRO A 158 -6.87 -24.58 16.76
C PRO A 158 -7.45 -23.41 17.57
N ALA A 159 -8.78 -23.31 17.58
CA ALA A 159 -9.50 -22.39 18.45
C ALA A 159 -9.18 -22.70 19.92
N PRO A 160 -9.13 -21.70 20.82
CA PRO A 160 -8.98 -21.98 22.25
C PRO A 160 -10.21 -22.75 22.74
N GLU A 161 -9.99 -23.97 23.23
CA GLU A 161 -11.02 -24.73 23.93
C GLU A 161 -11.44 -23.96 25.18
N ALA A 162 -12.71 -23.59 25.25
CA ALA A 162 -13.34 -23.13 26.47
C ALA A 162 -13.44 -24.35 27.40
N GLU A 163 -12.39 -24.62 28.18
CA GLU A 163 -12.45 -25.56 29.28
C GLU A 163 -13.47 -25.06 30.31
N GLY A 164 -14.48 -25.90 30.54
CA GLY A 164 -15.58 -25.64 31.44
C GLY A 164 -15.13 -25.51 32.88
N LEU A 165 -15.57 -24.43 33.54
CA LEU A 165 -15.76 -24.42 34.98
C LEU A 165 -17.20 -24.82 35.27
N LEU A 166 -17.40 -26.14 35.42
CA LEU A 166 -18.54 -26.67 36.15
C LEU A 166 -18.33 -26.42 37.64
N GLN A 167 -19.28 -25.68 38.20
CA GLN A 167 -19.92 -25.89 39.50
C GLN A 167 -19.29 -26.89 40.48
N ALA A 168 -18.92 -26.37 41.65
CA ALA A 168 -19.12 -27.02 42.94
C ALA A 168 -19.65 -25.96 43.92
#